data_AF-A0A7C5CHT9-F1
#
_entry.id   AF-A0A7C5CHT9-F1
#
_cell.length_a   1.000
_cell.length_b   1.000
_cell.length_c   1.000
_cell.angle_alpha   90.00
_cell.angle_beta   90.00
_cell.angle_gamma   90.00
#
_symmetry.space_group_name_H-M   'P 1'
#
loop_
_entity.id
_entity.type
_entity.pdbx_description
1 polymer ?
#
loop_
_entity_poly.entity_id
_entity_poly.type
_entity_poly.pdbx_seq_one_letter_code
_entity_poly.pdbx_strand_id
1 'polypeptide(L)' 'NFLRDEVLNKRSQDLETFYRLNGAIYLCETKKLLLEKSFFLKENIFAYKMSREHSIDIDEKIDFDIAATILKKALNENI' A
#
# COMPACT_ATOMS: atom_id res chain seq x y z
N ASN A 1 1.03 -19.80 18.57
CA ASN A 1 0.33 -18.56 18.96
C ASN A 1 0.12 -17.68 17.74
N PHE A 2 -1.11 -17.18 17.54
CA PHE A 2 -1.45 -16.24 16.46
C PHE A 2 -0.98 -14.81 16.76
N LEU A 3 -1.03 -14.41 18.03
CA LEU A 3 -0.52 -13.12 18.50
C LEU A 3 0.91 -13.27 19.01
N ARG A 4 1.75 -12.26 18.78
CA ARG A 4 3.09 -12.15 19.38
C ARG A 4 2.95 -11.65 20.81
N ASP A 5 3.80 -12.14 21.71
CA ASP A 5 3.73 -11.73 23.11
C ASP A 5 4.04 -10.23 23.30
N GLU A 6 4.85 -9.64 22.41
CA GLU A 6 5.23 -8.22 22.48
C GLU A 6 4.08 -7.23 22.20
N VAL A 7 2.98 -7.70 21.61
CA VAL A 7 1.79 -6.90 21.30
C VAL A 7 0.64 -7.15 22.26
N LEU A 8 0.77 -8.09 23.19
CA LEU A 8 -0.25 -8.33 24.22
C LEU A 8 -0.43 -7.07 25.08
N ASN A 9 -1.69 -6.67 25.29
CA ASN A 9 -2.08 -5.49 26.07
C ASN A 9 -1.62 -4.13 25.52
N LYS A 10 -1.07 -4.06 24.29
CA LYS A 10 -0.80 -2.79 23.60
C LYS A 10 -1.97 -2.44 22.70
N ARG A 11 -2.34 -1.15 22.67
CA ARG A 11 -3.35 -0.65 21.74
C ARG A 11 -2.67 -0.33 20.41
N SER A 12 -3.39 -0.44 19.30
CA SER A 12 -2.84 -0.21 17.94
C SER A 12 -2.22 1.17 17.74
N GLN A 13 -2.74 2.19 18.43
CA GLN A 13 -2.22 3.56 18.37
C GLN A 13 -0.92 3.77 19.16
N ASP A 14 -0.60 2.85 20.07
CA ASP A 14 0.65 2.87 20.85
C ASP A 14 1.78 2.13 20.10
N LEU A 15 1.47 1.53 18.94
CA LEU A 15 2.44 0.87 18.06
C LEU A 15 3.05 1.88 17.09
N GLU A 16 4.28 1.58 16.65
CA GLU A 16 4.91 2.35 15.58
C GLU A 16 4.08 2.32 14.30
N THR A 17 4.19 3.38 13.50
CA THR A 17 3.53 3.39 12.19
C THR A 17 4.29 2.48 11.24
N PHE A 18 3.59 1.49 10.68
CA PHE A 18 4.13 0.60 9.66
C PHE A 18 3.56 0.91 8.29
N TYR A 19 4.36 0.67 7.26
CA TYR A 19 3.99 0.83 5.86
C TYR A 19 4.05 -0.51 5.13
N ARG A 20 3.18 -0.70 4.15
CA ARG A 20 3.15 -1.88 3.28
C ARG A 20 3.23 -1.42 1.83
N LEU A 21 4.00 -2.13 1.01
CA LEU A 21 3.94 -1.98 -0.45
C LEU A 21 2.56 -2.42 -0.93
N ASN A 22 1.92 -1.62 -1.79
CA ASN A 22 0.56 -1.87 -2.26
C ASN A 22 0.50 -2.40 -3.71
N GLY A 23 1.63 -2.59 -4.38
CA GLY A 23 1.68 -3.09 -5.75
C GLY A 23 1.32 -2.09 -6.85
N ALA A 24 0.82 -0.89 -6.51
CA ALA A 24 0.21 0.02 -7.48
C ALA A 24 1.23 0.70 -8.42
N ILE A 25 2.35 1.17 -7.88
CA ILE A 25 3.35 1.93 -8.64
C ILE A 25 4.76 1.50 -8.25
N TYR A 26 5.53 1.05 -9.24
CA TYR A 26 6.98 0.92 -9.17
C TYR A 26 7.60 1.77 -10.27
N LEU A 27 8.33 2.82 -9.88
CA LEU A 27 9.00 3.74 -10.81
C LEU A 27 10.51 3.58 -10.68
N CYS A 28 11.18 3.20 -11.76
CA CYS A 28 12.62 2.99 -11.77
C CYS A 28 13.22 3.37 -13.14
N GLU A 29 14.42 3.94 -13.13
CA GLU A 29 15.17 4.19 -14.36
C GLU A 29 15.50 2.86 -15.05
N THR A 30 15.18 2.73 -16.33
CA THR A 30 15.34 1.47 -17.09
C THR A 30 16.75 0.92 -17.04
N LYS A 31 17.77 1.78 -17.13
CA LYS A 31 19.18 1.35 -17.04
C LYS A 31 19.51 0.70 -15.70
N LYS A 32 19.02 1.29 -14.60
CA LYS A 32 19.22 0.75 -13.25
C LYS A 32 18.45 -0.56 -13.06
N LEU A 33 17.21 -0.63 -13.53
CA LEU A 33 16.42 -1.84 -13.48
C LEU A 33 17.10 -3.01 -14.23
N LEU A 34 17.66 -2.77 -15.41
CA LEU A 34 18.36 -3.80 -16.19
C LEU A 34 19.67 -4.26 -15.52
N LEU A 35 20.40 -3.34 -14.90
CA LEU A 35 21.65 -3.63 -14.18
C LEU A 35 21.39 -4.41 -12.88
N GLU A 36 20.47 -3.93 -12.05
CA GLU A 36 20.21 -4.47 -10.71
C GLU A 36 19.19 -5.62 -10.72
N LYS A 37 18.44 -5.79 -11.81
CA LYS A 37 17.39 -6.81 -11.97
C LYS A 37 16.34 -6.77 -10.86
N SER A 38 16.08 -5.58 -10.32
CA SER A 38 15.15 -5.35 -9.21
C SER A 38 14.63 -3.91 -9.25
N PHE A 39 13.39 -3.71 -8.78
CA PHE A 39 12.86 -2.38 -8.48
C PHE A 39 13.33 -1.86 -7.11
N PHE A 40 13.88 -2.73 -6.27
CA PHE A 40 14.39 -2.39 -4.94
C PHE A 40 15.88 -2.03 -5.03
N LEU A 41 16.13 -0.82 -5.53
CA LEU A 41 17.49 -0.29 -5.65
C LEU A 41 18.12 -0.12 -4.26
N LYS A 42 19.44 -0.37 -4.16
CA LYS A 42 20.16 -0.21 -2.88
C LYS A 42 20.27 1.25 -2.44
N GLU A 43 20.28 2.17 -3.38
CA GLU A 43 20.45 3.60 -3.16
C GLU A 43 19.41 4.39 -3.97
N ASN A 44 19.08 5.60 -3.50
CA ASN A 44 18.09 6.48 -4.15
C ASN A 44 16.71 5.82 -4.34
N ILE A 45 16.29 5.00 -3.38
CA ILE A 45 14.97 4.40 -3.30
C ILE A 45 14.07 5.24 -2.39
N PHE A 46 12.88 5.56 -2.86
CA PHE A 46 11.93 6.41 -2.14
C PHE A 46 10.54 5.76 -2.10
N ALA A 47 9.83 5.96 -0.99
CA ALA A 47 8.45 5.50 -0.85
C ALA A 47 7.48 6.66 -1.09
N TYR A 48 6.44 6.41 -1.90
CA TYR A 48 5.30 7.31 -2.05
C TYR A 48 4.13 6.76 -1.22
N LYS A 49 3.68 7.53 -0.22
CA LYS A 49 2.57 7.13 0.65
C LYS A 49 1.24 7.40 -0.06
N MET A 50 0.52 6.32 -0.37
CA MET A 50 -0.84 6.39 -0.91
C MET A 50 -1.89 6.26 0.20
N SER A 51 -3.07 6.86 0.00
CA SER A 51 -4.22 6.63 0.88
C SER A 51 -4.70 5.17 0.78
N ARG A 52 -5.45 4.70 1.78
CA ARG A 52 -5.95 3.32 1.78
C ARG A 52 -6.98 3.11 0.65
N GLU A 53 -7.78 4.13 0.39
CA GLU A 53 -8.80 4.20 -0.64
C GLU A 53 -8.21 4.01 -2.05
N HIS A 54 -6.99 4.52 -2.28
CA HIS A 54 -6.28 4.36 -3.55
C HIS A 54 -5.32 3.15 -3.56
N SER A 55 -5.25 2.38 -2.48
CA SER A 55 -4.34 1.23 -2.33
C SER A 55 -5.07 -0.11 -2.36
N ILE A 56 -6.29 -0.14 -2.91
CA ILE A 56 -7.10 -1.36 -3.04
C ILE A 56 -6.56 -2.16 -4.22
N ASP A 57 -6.12 -3.38 -3.94
CA ASP A 57 -5.76 -4.38 -4.94
C ASP A 57 -6.99 -5.25 -5.22
N ILE A 58 -7.26 -5.56 -6.48
CA ILE A 58 -8.49 -6.27 -6.88
C ILE A 58 -8.14 -7.72 -7.20
N ASP A 59 -8.28 -8.59 -6.21
CA ASP A 59 -8.10 -10.04 -6.35
C ASP A 59 -9.46 -10.75 -6.43
N GLU A 60 -10.44 -10.28 -5.66
CA GLU A 60 -11.76 -10.87 -5.55
C GLU A 60 -12.90 -9.88 -5.83
N LYS A 61 -14.12 -10.42 -5.97
CA LYS A 61 -15.32 -9.62 -6.24
C LYS A 61 -15.59 -8.58 -5.15
N ILE A 62 -15.29 -8.90 -3.90
CA ILE A 62 -15.49 -7.97 -2.77
C ILE A 62 -14.58 -6.74 -2.88
N ASP A 63 -13.34 -6.91 -3.35
CA ASP A 63 -12.40 -5.80 -3.53
C ASP A 63 -12.90 -4.83 -4.59
N PHE A 64 -13.41 -5.37 -5.70
CA PHE A 64 -14.04 -4.59 -6.76
C PHE A 64 -15.24 -3.78 -6.24
N ASP A 65 -16.12 -4.39 -5.44
CA ASP A 65 -17.30 -3.70 -4.90
C ASP A 65 -16.93 -2.58 -3.93
N ILE A 66 -15.90 -2.79 -3.12
CA ILE A 66 -15.35 -1.77 -2.22
C ILE A 66 -14.76 -0.62 -3.04
N ALA A 67 -13.91 -0.91 -4.04
CA ALA A 67 -13.30 0.10 -4.91
C ALA A 67 -14.37 0.92 -5.66
N ALA A 68 -15.38 0.26 -6.22
CA ALA A 68 -16.49 0.92 -6.92
C ALA A 68 -17.28 1.85 -6.00
N THR A 69 -17.54 1.42 -4.77
CA THR A 69 -18.26 2.23 -3.77
C THR A 69 -17.46 3.48 -3.39
N ILE A 70 -16.16 3.34 -3.17
CA ILE A 70 -15.25 4.45 -2.85
C ILE A 70 -15.18 5.44 -4.01
N LEU A 71 -15.05 4.95 -5.25
CA LEU A 71 -15.04 5.80 -6.43
C LEU A 71 -16.34 6.60 -6.58
N LYS A 72 -17.50 5.94 -6.39
CA LYS A 72 -18.80 6.61 -6.45
C LYS A 72 -18.93 7.71 -5.38
N LYS A 73 -18.45 7.45 -4.15
CA LYS A 73 -18.43 8.46 -3.09
C LYS A 73 -17.57 9.66 -3.50
N ALA A 74 -16.36 9.43 -4.00
CA ALA A 74 -15.47 10.50 -4.45
C ALA A 74 -16.10 11.32 -5.58
N LEU A 75 -16.78 10.70 -6.55
CA LEU A 75 -17.48 11.42 -7.62
C LEU A 75 -18.64 12.29 -7.10
N ASN A 76 -19.40 11.80 -6.13
CA ASN A 76 -20.52 12.55 -5.54
C ASN A 76 -20.07 13.72 -4.65
N GLU A 77 -18.90 13.61 -4.01
CA GLU A 77 -18.31 14.71 -3.22
C GLU A 77 -17.71 15.83 -4.09
N ASN A 78 -17.53 15.57 -5.39
CA ASN A 78 -17.03 16.53 -6.37
C ASN A 78 -18.16 17.22 -7.18
N ILE A 79 -19.43 17.05 -6.77
CA ILE A 79 -20.61 17.74 -7.29
C ILE A 79 -21.13 18.68 -6.20
#